data_AF-A0A6G1X7K1-F1
#
_entry.id   AF-A0A6G1X7K1-F1
#
_cell.length_a   1.000
_cell.length_b   1.000
_cell.length_c   1.000
_cell.angle_alpha   90.00
_cell.angle_beta   90.00
_cell.angle_gamma   90.00
#
_symmetry.space_group_name_H-M   'P 1'
#
loop_
_entity.id
_entity.type
_entity.pdbx_description
1 polymer ?
#
loop_
_entity_poly.entity_id
_entity_poly.type
_entity_poly.pdbx_seq_one_letter_code
_entity_poly.pdbx_strand_id
1 'polypeptide(L)' 'MKAVDVLEKAKKNHIIEQLHEKGFKDTEGKDYKELRHKLAVIRAMEIDVSKDENRWV' A
#
# COMPACT_ATOMS: atom_id res chain seq x y z
N MET A 1 -23.95 12.12 2.73
CA MET A 1 -22.84 11.26 2.30
C MET A 1 -23.35 9.83 2.28
N LYS A 2 -23.24 9.09 1.18
CA LYS A 2 -23.73 7.70 1.10
C LYS A 2 -22.78 6.80 1.89
N ALA A 3 -23.29 5.71 2.46
CA ALA A 3 -22.45 4.74 3.20
C ALA A 3 -21.28 4.18 2.36
N VAL A 4 -21.48 4.09 1.03
CA VAL A 4 -20.45 3.69 0.06
C VAL A 4 -19.27 4.67 0.07
N ASP A 5 -19.54 5.98 0.05
CA ASP A 5 -18.51 7.03 0.06
C ASP A 5 -17.65 6.97 1.33
N VAL A 6 -18.27 6.65 2.47
CA VAL A 6 -17.57 6.50 3.77
C VAL A 6 -16.63 5.29 3.73
N LEU A 7 -17.10 4.16 3.20
CA LEU A 7 -16.31 2.94 3.09
C LEU A 7 -15.11 3.13 2.14
N GLU A 8 -15.30 3.80 1.01
CA GLU A 8 -14.23 4.10 0.05
C GLU A 8 -13.17 5.02 0.66
N LYS A 9 -13.60 6.06 1.39
CA LYS A 9 -12.69 6.95 2.11
C LYS A 9 -11.89 6.19 3.19
N ALA A 10 -12.56 5.32 3.96
CA ALA A 10 -11.89 4.51 4.98
C ALA A 10 -10.83 3.57 4.38
N LYS A 11 -11.14 2.91 3.26
CA LYS A 11 -10.16 2.07 2.54
C LYS A 11 -8.96 2.88 2.05
N LYS A 12 -9.20 4.07 1.50
CA LYS A 12 -8.12 4.96 1.04
C LYS A 12 -7.21 5.38 2.18
N ASN A 13 -7.79 5.84 3.28
CA ASN A 13 -7.05 6.25 4.48
C ASN A 13 -6.18 5.10 5.02
N HIS A 14 -6.74 3.89 5.08
CA HIS A 14 -6.00 2.71 5.55
C HIS A 14 -4.77 2.40 4.69
N ILE A 15 -4.83 2.57 3.37
CA ILE A 15 -3.66 2.40 2.49
C ILE A 15 -2.63 3.51 2.73
N ILE A 16 -3.09 4.74 2.94
CA ILE A 16 -2.20 5.89 3.23
C ILE A 16 -1.41 5.64 4.52
N GLU A 17 -2.07 5.18 5.57
CA GLU A 17 -1.43 4.82 6.85
C GLU A 17 -0.31 3.78 6.63
N GLN A 18 -0.60 2.69 5.91
CA GLN A 18 0.41 1.67 5.61
C GLN A 18 1.58 2.17 4.77
N LEU A 19 1.33 3.09 3.84
CA LEU A 19 2.40 3.72 3.06
C LEU A 19 3.26 4.63 3.94
N HIS A 20 2.64 5.39 4.86
CA HIS A 20 3.33 6.28 5.79
C HIS A 20 4.20 5.50 6.78
N GLU A 21 3.72 4.38 7.30
CA GLU A 21 4.49 3.44 8.14
C GLU A 21 5.74 2.92 7.42
N LYS A 22 5.68 2.76 6.10
CA LYS A 22 6.80 2.36 5.24
C LYS A 22 7.66 3.53 4.76
N GLY A 23 7.43 4.75 5.27
CA GLY A 23 8.19 5.95 4.93
C GLY A 23 7.73 6.72 3.69
N PHE A 24 6.67 6.28 3.01
CA PHE A 24 6.14 6.94 1.82
C PHE A 24 5.09 7.98 2.18
N LYS A 25 5.50 9.26 2.28
CA LYS A 25 4.61 10.38 2.65
C LYS A 25 3.94 11.08 1.46
N ASP A 26 4.43 10.85 0.25
CA ASP A 26 3.85 11.38 -0.98
C ASP A 26 2.58 10.60 -1.37
N THR A 27 1.49 10.90 -0.67
CA THR A 27 0.16 10.27 -0.85
C THR A 27 -0.94 11.28 -1.21
N GLU A 28 -0.62 12.57 -1.17
CA GLU A 28 -1.56 13.65 -1.48
C GLU A 28 -1.87 13.67 -3.00
N GLY A 29 -3.11 13.99 -3.36
CA GLY A 29 -3.55 14.04 -4.76
C GLY A 29 -3.71 12.68 -5.46
N LYS A 30 -3.16 11.59 -4.91
CA LYS A 30 -3.22 10.25 -5.52
C LYS A 30 -4.59 9.60 -5.38
N ASP A 31 -4.98 8.85 -6.40
CA ASP A 31 -6.18 8.05 -6.37
C ASP A 31 -5.97 6.74 -5.58
N TYR A 32 -7.07 6.05 -5.26
CA TYR A 32 -7.01 4.80 -4.51
C TYR A 32 -6.23 3.68 -5.24
N LYS A 33 -6.30 3.65 -6.58
CA LYS A 33 -5.65 2.62 -7.40
C LYS A 33 -4.14 2.81 -7.41
N GLU A 34 -3.66 4.04 -7.52
CA GLU A 34 -2.24 4.41 -7.43
C GLU A 34 -1.66 4.06 -6.06
N LEU A 35 -2.35 4.45 -4.99
CA LEU A 35 -1.94 4.14 -3.62
C LEU A 35 -1.86 2.63 -3.40
N ARG A 36 -2.86 1.87 -3.88
CA ARG A 36 -2.88 0.41 -3.79
C ARG A 36 -1.76 -0.23 -4.59
N HIS A 37 -1.51 0.24 -5.81
CA HIS A 37 -0.43 -0.28 -6.64
C HIS A 37 0.93 -0.06 -5.98
N LYS A 38 1.16 1.14 -5.44
CA LYS A 38 2.41 1.47 -4.74
C LYS A 38 2.63 0.60 -3.52
N LEU A 39 1.59 0.40 -2.71
CA LEU A 39 1.64 -0.50 -1.56
C LEU A 39 1.97 -1.95 -1.97
N ALA A 40 1.42 -2.43 -3.09
CA ALA A 40 1.70 -3.77 -3.61
C ALA A 40 3.17 -3.92 -4.03
N VAL A 41 3.74 -2.92 -4.72
CA VAL A 41 5.16 -2.93 -5.11
C VAL A 41 6.06 -2.99 -3.88
N ILE A 42 5.81 -2.17 -2.87
CA ILE A 42 6.64 -2.16 -1.65
C ILE A 42 6.59 -3.51 -0.95
N ARG A 43 5.40 -4.11 -0.82
CA ARG A 43 5.23 -5.45 -0.23
C ARG A 43 5.96 -6.53 -1.03
N ALA A 44 5.94 -6.45 -2.36
CA ALA A 44 6.67 -7.39 -3.21
C ALA A 44 8.19 -7.26 -3.02
N MET A 45 8.71 -6.04 -2.87
CA MET A 45 10.13 -5.80 -2.59
C MET A 45 10.56 -6.27 -1.19
N GLU A 46 9.68 -6.16 -0.18
CA GLU A 46 9.94 -6.67 1.18
C GLU A 46 9.99 -8.21 1.24
N ILE A 47 9.30 -8.90 0.34
CA ILE A 47 9.26 -10.36 0.27
C ILE A 47 10.60 -10.94 -0.23
N ASP A 48 11.49 -10.13 -0.81
CA ASP A 48 12.62 -10.65 -1.60
C ASP A 48 14.01 -10.62 -0.91
N VAL A 49 14.09 -10.26 0.37
CA VAL A 49 15.43 -10.08 1.02
C VAL A 49 15.66 -10.97 2.25
N SER A 50 14.60 -11.49 2.89
CA SER A 50 14.74 -12.19 4.18
C SER A 50 14.55 -13.70 4.14
N LYS A 51 14.13 -14.28 3.01
CA LYS A 51 13.85 -15.71 2.89
C LYS A 51 14.91 -16.43 2.06
N ASP A 52 15.68 -17.28 2.73
CA ASP A 52 16.61 -18.23 2.11
C ASP A 52 15.89 -19.22 1.16
N GLU A 53 14.57 -19.37 1.31
CA GLU A 53 13.66 -20.15 0.46
C GLU A 53 13.55 -19.63 -0.99
N ASN A 54 13.96 -18.39 -1.27
CA ASN A 54 13.95 -17.81 -2.62
C ASN A 54 15.24 -18.08 -3.41
N ARG A 55 16.24 -18.74 -2.80
CA ARG A 55 17.42 -19.19 -3.55
C ARG A 55 17.04 -20.39 -4.40
N TRP A 56 17.01 -20.20 -5.72
CA TRP A 56 17.01 -21.30 -6.68
C TRP A 56 18.36 -22.02 -6.57
N VAL A 57 18.39 -23.11 -5.80
CA VAL A 57 19.50 -24.08 -5.74
C VAL A 57 19.25 -25.24 -6.69
#